data_AF-A0A9X4KFR5-F1
#
_entry.id   AF-A0A9X4KFR5-F1
#
_cell.length_a   1.000
_cell.length_b   1.000
_cell.length_c   1.000
_cell.angle_alpha   90.00
_cell.angle_beta   90.00
_cell.angle_gamma   90.00
#
_symmetry.space_group_name_H-M   'P 1'
#
loop_
_entity.id
_entity.type
_entity.pdbx_description
1 polymer ?
#
loop_
_entity_poly.entity_id
_entity_poly.type
_entity_poly.pdbx_seq_one_letter_code
_entity_poly.pdbx_strand_id
1 'polypeptide(L)'
;MQISKKNSGVITVSYDEAFEIALCYGWVDSQKEKLDGKMWVQRFTPLSGFKAIEVAKKNGQWDKAYESQSIASMPEDFAIELERNVKAKAFYDTLNNQNRYAILFRIHNAKKQETRAKRIQQFVTILEKR
;
A
#
# COMPACT_ATOMS: atom_id res chain seq x y z
N MET A 1 14.91 20.87 14.32
CA MET A 1 16.24 21.39 14.69
C MET A 1 16.82 22.14 13.49
N GLN A 2 17.44 23.31 13.68
CA GLN A 2 18.04 24.08 12.59
C GLN A 2 19.52 23.70 12.41
N ILE A 3 19.94 23.47 11.18
CA ILE A 3 21.30 23.07 10.80
C ILE A 3 21.80 24.00 9.70
N SER A 4 23.02 24.48 9.83
CA SER A 4 23.64 25.32 8.81
C SER A 4 24.10 24.51 7.60
N LYS A 5 24.14 25.15 6.44
CA LYS A 5 24.76 24.59 5.25
C LYS A 5 26.28 24.66 5.38
N LYS A 6 26.97 23.72 4.74
CA LYS A 6 28.42 23.74 4.61
C LYS A 6 28.87 25.10 4.06
N ASN A 7 29.84 25.74 4.70
CA ASN A 7 30.38 27.06 4.35
C ASN A 7 29.43 28.26 4.54
N SER A 8 28.34 28.12 5.31
CA SER A 8 27.44 29.25 5.61
C SER A 8 28.04 30.33 6.54
N GLY A 9 29.18 30.01 7.19
CA GLY A 9 29.78 30.83 8.23
C GLY A 9 29.03 30.81 9.57
N VAL A 10 27.95 30.03 9.67
CA VAL A 10 27.14 29.88 10.88
C VAL A 10 27.52 28.58 11.58
N ILE A 11 27.95 28.69 12.84
CA ILE A 11 28.27 27.54 13.68
C ILE A 11 26.94 26.93 14.18
N THR A 12 26.70 25.68 13.82
CA THR A 12 25.62 24.84 14.35
C THR A 12 26.14 23.44 14.55
N VAL A 13 25.39 22.61 15.29
CA VAL A 13 25.61 21.15 15.27
C VAL A 13 25.59 20.65 13.83
N SER A 14 26.44 19.69 13.52
CA SER A 14 26.39 18.96 12.26
C SER A 14 25.16 18.06 12.21
N TYR A 15 24.81 17.60 11.01
CA TYR A 15 23.78 16.58 10.85
C TYR A 15 24.13 15.31 11.62
N ASP A 16 25.38 14.85 11.52
CA ASP A 16 25.82 13.59 12.12
C ASP A 16 25.74 13.65 13.65
N GLU A 17 26.24 14.72 14.27
CA GLU A 17 26.13 14.92 15.73
C GLU A 17 24.67 14.97 16.18
N ALA A 18 23.82 15.67 15.44
CA ALA A 18 22.41 15.74 15.77
C ALA A 18 21.68 14.41 15.60
N PHE A 19 22.07 13.62 14.60
CA PHE A 19 21.52 12.30 14.36
C PHE A 19 21.92 11.33 15.47
N GLU A 20 23.20 11.33 15.89
CA GLU A 20 23.68 10.54 17.03
C GLU A 20 22.90 10.87 18.31
N ILE A 21 22.75 12.17 18.62
CA ILE A 21 21.95 12.61 19.77
C ILE A 21 20.49 12.15 19.63
N ALA A 22 19.89 12.26 18.45
CA ALA A 22 18.51 11.82 18.22
C ALA A 22 18.35 10.32 18.51
N LEU A 23 19.30 9.49 18.07
CA LEU A 23 19.29 8.05 18.33
C LEU A 23 19.39 7.73 19.83
N CYS A 24 20.20 8.48 20.59
CA CYS A 24 20.28 8.33 22.06
C CYS A 24 18.92 8.54 22.75
N TYR A 25 18.06 9.40 22.19
CA TYR A 25 16.69 9.63 22.67
C TYR A 25 15.63 8.75 21.99
N GLY A 26 16.05 7.77 21.17
CA GLY A 26 15.16 6.89 20.43
C GLY A 26 14.33 7.61 19.37
N TRP A 27 14.89 8.66 18.78
CA TRP A 27 14.30 9.41 17.67
C TRP A 27 15.05 9.10 16.38
N VAL A 28 14.34 9.16 15.25
CA VAL A 28 14.88 8.98 13.90
C VAL A 28 14.67 10.23 13.06
N ASP A 29 15.49 10.41 12.03
CA ASP A 29 15.33 11.50 11.08
C ASP A 29 14.01 11.35 10.30
N SER A 30 13.47 12.49 9.90
CA SER A 30 12.21 12.58 9.19
C SER A 30 12.36 13.67 8.12
N GLN A 31 11.31 14.44 7.88
CA GLN A 31 11.28 15.49 6.89
C GLN A 31 12.38 16.53 7.12
N LYS A 32 13.03 16.92 6.03
CA LYS A 32 13.95 18.04 5.96
C LYS A 32 13.33 19.17 5.15
N GLU A 33 13.47 20.39 5.62
CA GLU A 33 12.92 21.59 4.97
C GLU A 33 13.99 22.67 4.86
N LYS A 34 13.95 23.46 3.78
CA LYS A 34 14.85 24.61 3.64
C LYS A 34 14.30 25.75 4.51
N LEU A 35 15.17 26.39 5.30
CA LEU A 35 14.81 27.58 6.06
C LEU A 35 15.16 28.83 5.25
N ASP A 36 16.41 28.93 4.81
CA ASP A 36 16.90 30.07 4.03
C ASP A 36 18.12 29.70 3.15
N GLY A 37 18.84 30.74 2.69
CA GLY A 37 20.06 30.60 1.91
C GLY A 37 21.20 29.87 2.64
N LYS A 38 21.23 29.92 3.97
CA LYS A 38 22.34 29.47 4.83
C LYS A 38 22.00 28.28 5.71
N MET A 39 20.73 27.97 5.93
CA MET A 39 20.26 27.00 6.92
C MET A 39 19.11 26.15 6.38
N TRP A 40 18.86 25.05 7.07
CA TRP A 40 17.76 24.12 6.84
C TRP A 40 17.28 23.53 8.17
N VAL A 41 16.10 22.94 8.18
CA VAL A 41 15.48 22.34 9.37
C VAL A 41 15.41 20.83 9.17
N GLN A 42 15.97 20.08 10.13
CA GLN A 42 15.78 18.64 10.27
C GLN A 42 14.69 18.37 11.32
N ARG A 43 13.66 17.63 10.94
CA ARG A 43 12.70 17.06 11.90
C ARG A 43 13.20 15.70 12.36
N PHE A 44 13.14 15.47 13.67
CA PHE A 44 13.34 14.15 14.27
C PHE A 44 12.02 13.71 14.91
N THR A 45 11.69 12.43 14.80
CA THR A 45 10.45 11.88 15.33
C THR A 45 10.72 10.66 16.19
N PRO A 46 9.96 10.45 17.28
CA PRO A 46 10.09 9.24 18.09
C PRO A 46 9.91 7.97 17.27
N LEU A 47 10.66 6.92 17.62
CA LEU A 47 10.56 5.58 17.02
C LEU A 47 9.21 4.87 17.31
N SER A 48 8.24 5.52 17.96
CA SER A 48 6.92 4.95 18.27
C SER A 48 6.15 4.49 17.02
N GLY A 49 6.36 5.15 15.88
CA GLY A 49 5.81 4.72 14.59
C GLY A 49 6.30 3.33 14.17
N PHE A 50 7.60 3.03 14.36
CA PHE A 50 8.15 1.70 14.09
C PHE A 50 7.59 0.64 15.05
N LYS A 51 7.42 0.98 16.34
CA LYS A 51 6.78 0.06 17.30
C LYS A 51 5.35 -0.30 16.88
N ALA A 52 4.58 0.66 16.38
CA ALA A 52 3.25 0.40 15.85
C ALA A 52 3.29 -0.52 14.62
N ILE A 53 4.28 -0.34 13.73
CA ILE A 53 4.51 -1.22 12.58
C ILE A 53 4.86 -2.65 13.05
N GLU A 54 5.74 -2.81 14.04
CA GLU A 54 6.10 -4.11 14.59
C GLU A 54 4.91 -4.83 15.22
N VAL A 55 4.10 -4.10 15.99
CA VAL A 55 2.84 -4.63 16.55
C VAL A 55 1.89 -5.06 15.42
N ALA A 56 1.74 -4.23 14.39
CA ALA A 56 0.89 -4.53 13.23
C ALA A 56 1.37 -5.76 12.45
N LYS A 57 2.70 -5.96 12.34
CA LYS A 57 3.28 -7.16 11.74
C LYS A 57 3.04 -8.39 12.61
N LYS A 58 3.30 -8.29 13.92
CA LYS A 58 3.13 -9.41 14.85
C LYS A 58 1.67 -9.85 15.00
N ASN A 59 0.73 -8.92 14.93
CA ASN A 59 -0.71 -9.22 15.04
C ASN A 59 -1.39 -9.50 13.68
N GLY A 60 -0.61 -9.56 12.59
CA GLY A 60 -1.09 -9.87 11.23
C GLY A 60 -1.99 -8.79 10.60
N GLN A 61 -2.15 -7.62 11.22
CA GLN A 61 -2.87 -6.49 10.60
C GLN A 61 -2.11 -5.95 9.39
N TRP A 62 -0.78 -6.01 9.44
CA TRP A 62 0.09 -5.63 8.33
C TRP A 62 -0.19 -6.50 7.10
N ASP A 63 -0.19 -7.82 7.27
CA ASP A 63 -0.43 -8.75 6.15
C ASP A 63 -1.85 -8.62 5.60
N LYS A 64 -2.85 -8.45 6.47
CA LYS A 64 -4.25 -8.19 6.07
C LYS A 64 -4.42 -6.92 5.24
N ALA A 65 -3.65 -5.86 5.53
CA ALA A 65 -3.70 -4.64 4.74
C ALA A 65 -3.13 -4.81 3.32
N TYR A 66 -2.25 -5.80 3.12
CA TYR A 66 -1.56 -6.06 1.85
C TYR A 66 -1.96 -7.37 1.14
N GLU A 67 -2.99 -8.08 1.63
CA GLU A 67 -3.59 -9.29 1.01
C GLU A 67 -4.01 -9.10 -0.47
N SER A 68 -3.94 -7.88 -1.01
CA SER A 68 -4.07 -7.52 -2.42
C SER A 68 -3.33 -8.42 -3.44
N GLN A 69 -2.26 -9.12 -3.07
CA GLN A 69 -1.60 -10.09 -3.97
C GLN A 69 -2.42 -11.37 -4.20
N SER A 70 -3.24 -11.81 -3.24
CA SER A 70 -4.17 -12.94 -3.45
C SER A 70 -5.35 -12.54 -4.35
N ILE A 71 -5.67 -11.25 -4.44
CA ILE A 71 -6.69 -10.68 -5.35
C ILE A 71 -6.24 -10.76 -6.82
N ALA A 72 -4.93 -10.80 -7.09
CA ALA A 72 -4.39 -10.93 -8.45
C ALA A 72 -4.57 -12.35 -9.03
N SER A 73 -4.77 -13.36 -8.19
CA SER A 73 -5.04 -14.72 -8.64
C SER A 73 -6.53 -14.91 -8.90
N MET A 74 -6.86 -15.44 -10.08
CA MET A 74 -8.23 -15.71 -10.49
C MET A 74 -8.84 -16.81 -9.60
N PRO A 75 -9.95 -16.55 -8.89
CA PRO A 75 -10.58 -17.57 -8.08
C PRO A 75 -11.19 -18.70 -8.92
N GLU A 76 -11.06 -19.93 -8.43
CA GLU A 76 -11.42 -21.14 -9.16
C GLU A 76 -12.92 -21.20 -9.52
N ASP A 77 -13.80 -20.77 -8.63
CA ASP A 77 -15.24 -20.73 -8.87
C ASP A 77 -15.64 -19.71 -9.95
N PHE A 78 -14.92 -18.59 -10.05
CA PHE A 78 -15.10 -17.64 -11.15
C PHE A 78 -14.55 -18.19 -12.46
N ALA A 79 -13.42 -18.90 -12.42
CA ALA A 79 -12.83 -19.55 -13.60
C ALA A 79 -13.78 -20.60 -14.19
N ILE A 80 -14.34 -21.47 -13.34
CA ILE A 80 -15.31 -22.49 -13.75
C ILE A 80 -16.53 -21.87 -14.44
N GLU A 81 -17.07 -20.77 -13.91
CA GLU A 81 -18.24 -20.13 -14.50
C GLU A 81 -17.92 -19.43 -15.84
N LEU A 82 -16.72 -18.87 -15.99
CA LEU A 82 -16.28 -18.32 -17.27
C LEU A 82 -16.05 -19.41 -18.33
N GLU A 83 -15.52 -20.57 -17.96
CA GLU A 83 -15.38 -21.70 -18.90
C GLU A 83 -16.75 -22.20 -19.42
N ARG A 84 -17.81 -22.07 -18.62
CA ARG A 84 -19.19 -22.39 -19.06
C ARG A 84 -19.74 -21.40 -20.07
N ASN A 85 -19.21 -20.18 -20.14
CA ASN A 85 -19.65 -19.14 -21.06
C ASN A 85 -18.50 -18.61 -21.93
N VAL A 86 -18.34 -19.23 -23.10
CA VAL A 86 -17.27 -18.92 -24.07
C VAL A 86 -17.25 -17.44 -24.48
N LYS A 87 -18.41 -16.79 -24.59
CA LYS A 87 -18.49 -15.35 -24.94
C LYS A 87 -17.96 -14.47 -23.81
N ALA A 88 -18.41 -14.72 -22.59
CA ALA A 88 -17.94 -13.99 -21.41
C ALA A 88 -16.43 -14.16 -21.20
N LYS A 89 -15.90 -15.37 -21.41
CA LYS A 89 -14.46 -15.66 -21.36
C LYS A 89 -13.69 -14.85 -22.41
N ALA A 90 -14.12 -14.90 -23.67
CA ALA A 90 -13.48 -14.15 -24.74
C ALA A 90 -13.43 -12.64 -24.45
N PHE A 91 -14.51 -12.06 -23.93
CA PHE A 91 -14.52 -10.64 -23.55
C PHE A 91 -13.64 -10.38 -22.32
N TYR A 92 -13.66 -11.24 -21.31
CA TYR A 92 -12.79 -11.14 -20.13
C TYR A 92 -11.30 -11.10 -20.52
N ASP A 93 -10.90 -11.92 -21.49
CA ASP A 93 -9.53 -11.98 -21.98
C ASP A 93 -9.07 -10.66 -22.64
N THR A 94 -9.99 -9.85 -23.17
CA THR A 94 -9.68 -8.51 -23.70
C THR A 94 -9.53 -7.42 -22.62
N LEU A 95 -9.95 -7.69 -21.37
CA LEU A 95 -9.90 -6.68 -20.31
C LEU A 95 -8.47 -6.37 -19.87
N ASN A 96 -8.21 -5.10 -19.60
CA ASN A 96 -6.97 -4.65 -18.98
C ASN A 96 -6.90 -5.02 -17.48
N ASN A 97 -5.71 -4.86 -16.88
CA ASN A 97 -5.48 -5.21 -15.48
C ASN A 97 -6.37 -4.44 -14.48
N GLN A 98 -6.75 -3.19 -14.76
CA GLN A 98 -7.61 -2.40 -13.87
C GLN A 98 -9.03 -2.98 -13.81
N ASN A 99 -9.60 -3.34 -14.96
CA ASN A 99 -10.94 -3.93 -15.03
C ASN A 99 -10.97 -5.34 -14.45
N ARG A 100 -9.94 -6.15 -14.72
CA ARG A 100 -9.80 -7.48 -14.11
C ARG A 100 -9.73 -7.39 -12.59
N TYR A 101 -8.88 -6.50 -12.06
CA TYR A 101 -8.77 -6.25 -10.62
C TYR A 101 -10.12 -5.84 -10.01
N ALA A 102 -10.86 -4.92 -10.63
CA ALA A 102 -12.14 -4.47 -10.11
C ALA A 102 -13.19 -5.59 -9.98
N ILE A 103 -13.19 -6.56 -10.91
CA ILE A 103 -14.06 -7.74 -10.85
C ILE A 103 -13.59 -8.68 -9.73
N LEU A 104 -12.31 -9.06 -9.75
CA LEU A 104 -11.74 -10.00 -8.77
C LEU A 104 -11.86 -9.48 -7.34
N PHE A 105 -11.61 -8.19 -7.11
CA PHE A 105 -11.75 -7.53 -5.82
C PHE A 105 -13.19 -7.62 -5.26
N ARG A 106 -14.20 -7.42 -6.10
CA ARG A 106 -15.62 -7.47 -5.67
C ARG A 106 -16.07 -8.90 -5.37
N ILE A 107 -15.55 -9.88 -6.10
CA ILE A 107 -15.78 -11.31 -5.84
C ILE A 107 -15.07 -11.73 -4.54
N HIS A 108 -13.80 -11.35 -4.37
CA HIS A 108 -13.01 -11.67 -3.18
C HIS A 108 -13.61 -11.10 -1.89
N ASN A 109 -14.03 -9.82 -1.90
CA ASN A 109 -14.61 -9.19 -0.72
C ASN A 109 -16.04 -9.67 -0.38
N ALA A 110 -16.65 -10.52 -1.21
CA ALA A 110 -17.94 -11.13 -0.93
C ALA A 110 -17.79 -12.26 0.10
N LYS A 111 -17.72 -11.92 1.39
CA LYS A 111 -17.47 -12.89 2.48
C LYS A 111 -18.51 -14.00 2.62
N LYS A 112 -19.75 -13.78 2.18
CA LYS A 112 -20.81 -14.81 2.20
C LYS A 112 -20.83 -15.55 0.87
N GLN A 113 -20.81 -16.89 0.92
CA GLN A 113 -20.78 -17.75 -0.27
C GLN A 113 -21.94 -17.47 -1.23
N GLU A 114 -23.15 -17.25 -0.72
CA GLU A 114 -24.31 -16.89 -1.55
C GLU A 114 -24.13 -15.56 -2.28
N THR A 115 -23.60 -14.55 -1.60
CA THR A 115 -23.32 -13.24 -2.21
C THR A 115 -22.20 -13.32 -3.24
N ARG A 116 -21.20 -14.17 -2.98
CA ARG A 116 -20.11 -14.45 -3.91
C ARG A 116 -20.64 -15.10 -5.20
N ALA A 117 -21.45 -16.15 -5.09
CA ALA A 117 -22.07 -16.81 -6.23
C ALA A 117 -22.93 -15.84 -7.07
N LYS A 118 -23.77 -15.03 -6.41
CA LYS A 118 -24.59 -14.00 -7.09
C LYS A 118 -23.73 -12.98 -7.84
N ARG A 119 -22.62 -12.54 -7.25
CA ARG A 119 -21.69 -11.60 -7.90
C ARG A 119 -20.99 -12.22 -9.11
N ILE A 120 -20.55 -13.47 -9.01
CA ILE A 120 -19.95 -14.21 -10.12
C ILE A 120 -20.93 -14.26 -11.30
N GLN A 121 -22.16 -14.72 -11.06
CA GLN A 121 -23.20 -14.78 -12.08
C GLN A 121 -23.51 -13.41 -12.69
N GLN A 122 -23.57 -12.37 -11.87
CA GLN A 122 -23.78 -11.00 -12.33
C GLN A 122 -22.66 -10.54 -13.27
N PHE A 123 -21.39 -10.78 -12.92
CA PHE A 123 -20.27 -10.40 -13.78
C PHE A 123 -20.23 -11.23 -15.06
N VAL A 124 -20.45 -12.54 -15.01
CA VAL A 124 -20.53 -13.38 -16.21
C VAL A 124 -21.63 -12.88 -17.15
N THR A 125 -22.82 -12.56 -16.63
CA THR A 125 -23.93 -11.98 -17.42
C THR A 125 -23.56 -10.63 -18.04
N ILE A 126 -22.83 -9.78 -17.31
CA ILE A 126 -22.39 -8.47 -17.82
C ILE A 126 -21.35 -8.65 -18.93
N LEU A 127 -20.39 -9.58 -18.76
CA LEU A 127 -19.34 -9.87 -19.72
C LEU A 127 -19.90 -10.54 -20.99
N GLU A 128 -20.92 -11.38 -20.87
CA GLU A 128 -21.60 -12.02 -22.00
C GLU A 128 -22.34 -11.02 -22.91
N LYS A 129 -22.89 -9.95 -22.32
CA LYS A 129 -23.66 -8.92 -23.03
C LYS A 129 -22.79 -7.84 -23.70
N ARG A 130 -21.48 -7.94 -23.59
CA ARG A 130 -20.51 -6.98 -24.15
C ARG A 130 -19.95 -7.51 -25.46
#